data_AF-A0AAN9BK89-F1
#
_entry.id   AF-A0AAN9BK89-F1
#
_cell.length_a   1.000
_cell.length_b   1.000
_cell.length_c   1.000
_cell.angle_alpha   90.00
_cell.angle_beta   90.00
_cell.angle_gamma   90.00
#
_symmetry.space_group_name_H-M   'P 1'
#
loop_
_entity.id
_entity.type
_entity.pdbx_description
1 polymer ?
#
loop_
_entity_poly.entity_id
_entity_poly.type
_entity_poly.pdbx_seq_one_letter_code
_entity_poly.pdbx_strand_id
1 'polypeptide(L)'
;MARRRLSEAIRWQIIGMHATGASFKAIGRQLGYHYTVISRLVRKHRQTGAVKDRPQSGRPRVTSEREDRALLRIIRREPFSTSTVLKRAQEKTLGMVSGTAKMEPENVEEDPLVGRKQIPSPCH
;
A
#
# COMPACT_ATOMS: atom_id res chain seq x y z
N MET A 1 -11.24 -6.82 -15.06
CA MET A 1 -10.42 -8.04 -14.92
C MET A 1 -9.32 -7.80 -13.90
N ALA A 2 -9.05 -8.76 -13.02
CA ALA A 2 -8.02 -8.63 -11.98
C ALA A 2 -6.61 -8.65 -12.60
N ARG A 3 -5.75 -7.72 -12.19
CA ARG A 3 -4.35 -7.70 -12.63
C ARG A 3 -3.57 -8.80 -11.91
N ARG A 4 -3.05 -9.78 -12.65
CA ARG A 4 -2.26 -10.88 -12.09
C ARG A 4 -0.92 -10.36 -11.58
N ARG A 5 -0.59 -10.66 -10.32
CA ARG A 5 0.72 -10.32 -9.74
C ARG A 5 1.78 -11.32 -10.22
N LEU A 6 3.00 -10.83 -10.42
CA LEU A 6 4.17 -11.70 -10.62
C LEU A 6 4.48 -12.44 -9.31
N SER A 7 4.72 -13.74 -9.40
CA SER A 7 5.23 -14.53 -8.29
C SER A 7 6.62 -14.04 -7.89
N GLU A 8 6.99 -14.26 -6.63
CA GLU A 8 8.29 -13.81 -6.11
C GLU A 8 9.47 -14.47 -6.84
N ALA A 9 9.36 -15.76 -7.15
CA ALA A 9 10.36 -16.50 -7.93
C ALA A 9 10.62 -15.85 -9.30
N ILE A 10 9.57 -15.48 -10.03
CA ILE A 10 9.70 -14.83 -11.35
C ILE A 10 10.35 -13.45 -11.21
N ARG A 11 10.07 -12.72 -10.13
CA ARG A 11 10.71 -11.42 -9.90
C ARG A 11 12.21 -11.56 -9.66
N TRP A 12 12.62 -12.54 -8.86
CA TRP A 12 14.04 -12.85 -8.65
C TRP A 12 14.72 -13.28 -9.94
N GLN A 13 14.06 -14.11 -10.74
CA GLN A 13 14.58 -14.51 -12.04
C GLN A 13 14.81 -13.31 -12.97
N ILE A 14 13.85 -12.37 -13.04
CA ILE A 14 13.99 -11.14 -13.84
C ILE A 14 15.18 -10.31 -13.36
N ILE A 15 15.34 -10.14 -12.04
CA ILE A 15 16.45 -9.37 -11.46
C ILE A 15 17.79 -10.04 -11.77
N GLY A 16 17.88 -11.36 -11.61
CA GLY A 16 19.08 -12.14 -11.91
C GLY A 16 19.48 -12.04 -13.39
N MET A 17 18.53 -12.27 -14.31
CA MET A 17 18.79 -12.15 -15.75
C MET A 17 19.23 -10.73 -16.16
N HIS A 18 18.65 -9.71 -15.54
CA HIS A 18 19.08 -8.33 -15.79
C HIS A 18 20.48 -8.06 -15.22
N ALA A 19 20.83 -8.65 -14.07
CA ALA A 19 22.15 -8.51 -13.47
C ALA A 19 23.25 -9.15 -14.33
N THR A 20 22.95 -10.21 -15.08
CA THR A 20 23.87 -10.83 -16.05
C THR A 20 23.94 -10.08 -17.39
N GLY A 21 23.31 -8.91 -17.52
CA GLY A 21 23.38 -8.05 -18.71
C GLY A 21 22.31 -8.30 -19.77
N ALA A 22 21.29 -9.13 -19.50
CA ALA A 22 20.21 -9.34 -20.48
C ALA A 22 19.33 -8.08 -20.61
N SER A 23 19.01 -7.72 -21.86
CA SER A 23 18.11 -6.58 -22.12
C SER A 23 16.68 -6.86 -21.66
N PHE A 24 15.93 -5.81 -21.30
CA PHE A 24 14.53 -5.96 -20.88
C PHE A 24 13.63 -6.66 -21.92
N LYS A 25 13.88 -6.43 -23.21
CA LYS A 25 13.14 -7.10 -24.30
C LYS A 25 13.49 -8.58 -24.40
N ALA A 26 14.76 -8.96 -24.19
CA ALA A 26 15.18 -10.36 -24.19
C ALA A 26 14.54 -11.13 -23.03
N ILE A 27 14.61 -10.57 -21.82
CA ILE A 27 13.97 -11.15 -20.61
C ILE A 27 12.46 -11.31 -20.83
N GLY A 28 11.83 -10.29 -21.43
CA GLY A 28 10.39 -10.31 -21.71
C GLY A 28 9.98 -11.40 -22.69
N ARG A 29 10.75 -11.60 -23.77
CA ARG A 29 10.51 -12.69 -24.72
C ARG A 29 10.68 -14.07 -24.07
N GLN A 30 11.69 -14.23 -23.20
CA GLN A 30 11.95 -15.51 -22.56
C GLN A 30 10.90 -15.89 -21.50
N LEU A 31 10.40 -14.91 -20.74
CA LEU A 31 9.45 -15.15 -19.64
C LEU A 31 7.98 -14.88 -19.99
N GLY A 32 7.70 -14.43 -21.22
CA GLY A 32 6.34 -14.09 -21.67
C GLY A 32 5.76 -12.82 -21.04
N TYR A 33 6.61 -11.89 -20.58
CA TYR A 33 6.19 -10.62 -19.98
C TYR A 33 6.56 -9.43 -20.85
N HIS A 34 5.68 -8.43 -20.88
CA HIS A 34 5.96 -7.19 -21.59
C HIS A 34 7.13 -6.42 -20.95
N TYR A 35 8.00 -5.80 -21.76
CA TYR A 35 9.22 -5.13 -21.29
C TYR A 35 8.96 -4.03 -20.24
N THR A 36 7.79 -3.39 -20.27
CA THR A 36 7.40 -2.36 -19.28
C THR A 36 7.17 -2.93 -17.89
N VAL A 37 6.79 -4.21 -17.77
CA VAL A 37 6.68 -4.90 -16.48
C VAL A 37 8.07 -5.09 -15.88
N ILE A 38 9.00 -5.57 -16.70
CA ILE A 38 10.39 -5.83 -16.32
C ILE A 38 11.09 -4.53 -15.92
N SER A 39 10.99 -3.48 -16.75
CA SER A 39 11.57 -2.17 -16.47
C SER A 39 11.07 -1.58 -15.14
N ARG A 40 9.75 -1.65 -14.88
CA ARG A 40 9.17 -1.19 -13.61
C ARG A 40 9.69 -1.99 -12.42
N LEU A 41 9.79 -3.31 -12.55
CA LEU A 41 10.27 -4.19 -11.49
C LEU A 41 11.74 -3.89 -11.15
N VAL A 42 12.62 -3.86 -12.15
CA VAL A 42 14.05 -3.58 -11.95
C VAL A 42 14.25 -2.18 -11.35
N ARG A 43 13.50 -1.17 -11.82
CA ARG A 43 13.53 0.18 -11.24
C ARG A 43 13.09 0.19 -9.77
N LYS A 44 11.98 -0.49 -9.44
CA LYS A 44 11.50 -0.63 -8.06
C LYS A 44 12.57 -1.27 -7.18
N HIS A 45 13.17 -2.38 -7.63
CA HIS A 45 14.18 -3.09 -6.88
C HIS A 45 15.42 -2.23 -6.64
N ARG A 46 15.89 -1.49 -7.65
CA ARG A 46 17.00 -0.53 -7.50
C ARG A 46 16.71 0.57 -6.47
N GLN A 47 15.47 1.05 -6.40
CA GLN A 47 15.09 2.14 -5.48
C GLN A 47 14.87 1.68 -4.04
N THR A 48 14.34 0.46 -3.84
CA THR A 48 13.86 0.00 -2.53
C THR A 48 14.68 -1.15 -1.95
N GLY A 49 15.52 -1.82 -2.75
CA GLY A 49 16.20 -3.06 -2.37
C GLY A 49 15.28 -4.27 -2.23
N ALA A 50 13.96 -4.07 -2.14
CA ALA A 50 12.98 -5.12 -1.88
C ALA A 50 12.40 -5.72 -3.18
N VAL A 51 12.28 -7.05 -3.21
CA VAL A 51 11.59 -7.79 -4.28
C VAL A 51 10.12 -8.08 -3.92
N LYS A 52 9.87 -8.26 -2.62
CA LYS A 52 8.54 -8.46 -2.05
C LYS A 52 7.63 -7.26 -2.30
N ASP A 53 6.33 -7.53 -2.27
CA ASP A 53 5.34 -6.46 -2.27
C ASP A 53 5.35 -5.73 -0.94
N ARG A 54 5.18 -4.41 -0.99
CA ARG A 54 4.97 -3.62 0.21
C ARG A 54 3.59 -4.02 0.78
N PRO A 55 3.44 -4.19 2.10
CA PRO A 55 2.13 -4.30 2.70
C PRO A 55 1.27 -3.12 2.26
N GLN A 56 0.04 -3.41 1.86
CA GLN A 56 -0.92 -2.37 1.53
C GLN A 56 -1.56 -1.88 2.83
N SER A 57 -1.41 -0.60 3.14
CA SER A 57 -2.02 0.02 4.34
C SER A 57 -3.55 0.10 4.28
N GLY A 58 -4.15 -0.27 3.15
CA GLY A 58 -5.59 -0.16 2.94
C GLY A 58 -6.07 1.29 2.97
N ARG A 59 -7.39 1.47 3.06
CA ARG A 59 -7.99 2.78 3.29
C ARG A 59 -7.95 3.07 4.79
N PRO A 60 -7.44 4.24 5.22
CA PRO A 60 -7.47 4.60 6.64
C PRO A 60 -8.91 4.65 7.15
N ARG A 61 -9.11 4.27 8.41
CA ARG A 61 -10.42 4.36 9.06
C ARG A 61 -10.83 5.83 9.21
N VAL A 62 -12.09 6.11 8.90
CA VAL A 62 -12.66 7.45 9.03
C VAL A 62 -13.26 7.64 10.42
N THR A 63 -13.80 6.58 11.01
CA THR A 63 -14.40 6.60 12.34
C THR A 63 -13.46 6.05 13.40
N SER A 64 -13.50 6.65 14.59
CA SER A 64 -12.84 6.11 15.78
C SER A 64 -13.69 5.04 16.47
N GLU A 65 -13.09 4.20 17.32
CA GLU A 65 -13.84 3.19 18.08
C GLU A 65 -14.91 3.79 19.00
N ARG A 66 -14.70 5.02 19.48
CA ARG A 66 -15.68 5.74 20.29
C ARG A 66 -16.89 6.15 19.43
N GLU A 67 -16.63 6.59 18.21
CA GLU A 67 -17.66 6.93 17.23
C GLU A 67 -18.46 5.70 16.81
N ASP A 68 -17.78 4.58 16.53
CA ASP A 68 -18.43 3.31 16.19
C ASP A 68 -19.34 2.83 17.33
N ARG A 69 -18.88 2.90 18.59
CA ARG A 69 -19.71 2.57 19.76
C ARG A 69 -20.92 3.50 19.94
N ALA A 70 -20.79 4.78 19.61
CA ALA A 70 -21.91 5.71 19.63
C ALA A 70 -22.92 5.38 18.53
N LEU A 71 -22.44 5.15 17.29
CA LEU A 71 -23.26 4.73 16.16
C LEU A 71 -24.04 3.46 16.46
N LEU A 72 -23.37 2.42 17.00
CA LEU A 72 -24.03 1.16 17.35
C LEU A 72 -25.13 1.35 18.40
N ARG A 73 -24.95 2.24 19.39
CA ARG A 73 -26.00 2.54 20.38
C ARG A 73 -27.20 3.25 19.74
N ILE A 74 -26.97 4.17 18.81
CA ILE A 74 -28.04 4.89 18.12
C ILE A 74 -28.79 3.93 17.20
N ILE A 75 -28.09 3.12 16.40
CA ILE A 75 -28.69 2.12 15.50
C ILE A 75 -29.53 1.11 16.29
N ARG A 76 -29.08 0.67 17.47
CA ARG A 76 -29.85 -0.25 18.32
C ARG A 76 -31.15 0.36 18.86
N ARG A 77 -31.20 1.69 19.05
CA ARG A 77 -32.41 2.40 19.49
C ARG A 77 -33.35 2.67 18.33
N GLU A 78 -32.80 3.03 17.18
CA GLU A 78 -33.54 3.39 15.97
C GLU A 78 -32.94 2.68 14.74
N PRO A 79 -33.33 1.42 14.47
CA PRO A 79 -32.67 0.59 13.46
C PRO A 79 -32.93 1.03 12.02
N PHE A 80 -33.97 1.82 11.77
CA PHE A 80 -34.37 2.28 10.43
C PHE A 80 -33.93 3.71 10.12
N SER A 81 -33.08 4.31 10.95
CA SER A 81 -32.61 5.68 10.77
C SER A 81 -31.63 5.81 9.59
N THR A 82 -31.76 6.90 8.85
CA THR A 82 -30.91 7.17 7.68
C THR A 82 -29.50 7.58 8.07
N SER A 83 -28.53 7.44 7.17
CA SER A 83 -27.13 7.76 7.45
C SER A 83 -26.88 9.22 7.87
N THR A 84 -27.68 10.16 7.35
CA THR A 84 -27.61 11.58 7.73
C THR A 84 -28.12 11.82 9.14
N VAL A 85 -29.21 11.15 9.53
CA VAL A 85 -29.76 11.20 10.88
C VAL A 85 -28.79 10.56 11.88
N LEU A 86 -28.23 9.40 11.55
CA LEU A 86 -27.25 8.70 12.38
C LEU A 86 -25.99 9.54 12.63
N LYS A 87 -25.45 10.21 11.60
CA LYS A 87 -24.31 11.12 11.74
C LYS A 87 -24.61 12.29 12.66
N ARG A 88 -25.74 12.97 12.46
CA ARG A 88 -26.15 14.09 13.33
C ARG A 88 -26.35 13.66 14.77
N ALA A 89 -26.98 12.51 14.99
CA ALA A 89 -27.19 11.95 16.31
C ALA A 89 -25.86 11.58 16.98
N GLN A 90 -24.92 10.99 16.23
CA GLN A 90 -23.57 10.66 16.68
C GLN A 90 -22.81 11.91 17.13
N GLU A 91 -22.77 12.95 16.29
CA GLU A 91 -22.10 14.23 16.60
C GLU A 91 -22.70 14.88 17.85
N LYS A 92 -24.04 14.86 17.98
CA LYS A 92 -24.73 15.35 19.17
C LYS A 92 -24.37 14.57 20.43
N THR A 93 -24.25 13.25 20.36
CA THR A 93 -23.85 12.42 21.51
C THR A 93 -22.38 12.57 21.91
N LEU A 94 -21.50 12.91 20.96
CA LEU A 94 -20.07 13.02 21.20
C LEU A 94 -19.61 14.45 21.49
N GLY A 95 -20.42 15.46 21.15
CA GLY A 95 -20.07 16.88 21.33
C GLY A 95 -18.91 17.32 20.44
N MET A 96 -18.72 16.67 19.28
CA MET A 96 -17.61 16.91 18.35
C MET A 96 -18.13 17.00 16.91
N VAL A 97 -17.52 17.85 16.09
CA VAL A 97 -17.69 17.83 14.63
C VAL A 97 -16.83 16.70 14.06
N SER A 98 -17.44 15.77 13.31
CA SER A 98 -16.71 14.67 12.68
C SER A 98 -15.84 15.21 11.54
N GLY A 99 -14.57 15.49 11.83
CA GLY A 99 -13.65 16.01 10.83
C GLY A 99 -12.40 16.63 11.42
N THR A 100 -11.39 15.81 11.68
CA THR A 100 -9.98 16.04 11.31
C THR A 100 -9.22 14.82 11.79
N ALA A 101 -8.64 14.06 10.85
CA ALA A 101 -7.67 13.05 11.20
C ALA A 101 -6.46 13.77 11.81
N LYS A 102 -6.38 13.82 13.15
CA LYS A 102 -5.11 14.09 13.83
C LYS A 102 -4.22 12.88 13.57
N MET A 103 -3.15 13.16 12.84
CA MET A 103 -2.07 12.23 12.54
C MET A 103 -1.18 12.18 13.79
N GLU A 104 -1.34 11.15 14.64
CA GLU A 104 -0.27 10.76 15.58
C GLU A 104 0.44 9.55 14.98
N PRO A 105 1.72 9.67 14.59
CA PRO A 105 2.47 8.54 14.06
C PRO A 105 2.77 7.57 15.20
N GLU A 106 2.18 6.37 15.13
CA GLU A 106 2.70 5.21 15.83
C GLU A 106 4.08 4.90 15.23
N ASN A 107 5.12 5.01 16.05
CA ASN A 107 6.50 4.69 15.68
C ASN A 107 6.57 3.20 15.35
N VAL A 108 6.60 2.85 14.06
CA VAL A 108 7.23 1.62 13.62
C VAL A 108 8.72 1.92 13.68
N GLU A 109 9.45 1.28 14.60
CA GLU A 109 10.90 1.28 14.54
C GLU A 109 11.32 0.79 13.15
N GLU A 110 11.82 1.74 12.35
CA GLU A 110 12.49 1.43 11.10
C GLU A 110 13.81 0.76 11.48
N ASP A 111 13.93 -0.55 11.25
CA ASP A 111 15.20 -1.27 11.35
C ASP A 111 16.29 -0.47 10.61
N PRO A 112 17.32 0.07 11.31
CA PRO A 112 18.20 1.11 10.77
C PRO A 112 19.23 0.62 9.74
N LEU A 113 19.03 -0.56 9.12
CA LEU A 113 20.07 -1.21 8.31
C LEU A 113 19.85 -1.20 6.79
N VAL A 114 18.82 -0.53 6.26
CA VAL A 114 18.72 -0.32 4.80
C VAL A 114 18.86 1.15 4.46
N GLY A 115 20.04 1.69 4.73
CA GLY A 115 20.47 2.96 4.17
C GLY A 115 20.25 2.98 2.66
N ARG A 116 19.76 4.11 2.14
CA ARG A 116 19.66 4.37 0.70
C ARG A 116 21.05 4.26 0.09
N LYS A 117 21.45 3.07 -0.36
CA LYS A 117 22.65 2.93 -1.18
C LYS A 117 22.34 3.56 -2.53
N GLN A 118 22.86 4.76 -2.75
CA GLN A 118 23.13 5.24 -4.09
C GLN A 118 24.13 4.25 -4.70
N ILE A 119 23.61 3.32 -5.50
CA ILE A 119 24.46 2.48 -6.34
C ILE A 119 24.86 3.38 -7.52
N PRO A 120 26.16 3.59 -7.78
CA PRO A 120 26.58 4.45 -8.87
C PRO A 120 26.05 3.93 -10.21
N SER A 121 25.66 4.88 -11.06
CA SER A 121 25.28 4.65 -12.45
C SER A 121 26.37 3.85 -13.17
N PRO A 122 26.06 2.77 -13.90
CA PRO A 122 27.05 2.18 -14.80
C PRO A 122 27.36 3.21 -15.89
N CYS A 123 28.63 3.59 -16.01
CA CYS A 123 29.13 4.33 -17.16
C CYS A 123 28.92 3.48 -18.43
N HIS A 124 28.52 4.14 -19.52
CA HIS A 124 28.45 3.57 -20.86
C HIS A 124 29.84 3.39 -21.46
#